data_AF-A0A8J7SPZ6-F1
#
_entry.id   AF-A0A8J7SPZ6-F1
#
_cell.length_a   1.000
_cell.length_b   1.000
_cell.length_c   1.000
_cell.angle_alpha   90.00
_cell.angle_beta   90.00
_cell.angle_gamma   90.00
#
_symmetry.space_group_name_H-M   'P 1'
#
loop_
_entity.id
_entity.type
_entity.pdbx_description
1 polymer ?
#
loop_
_entity_poly.entity_id
_entity_poly.type
_entity_poly.pdbx_seq_one_letter_code
_entity_poly.pdbx_strand_id
1 'polypeptide(L)' 'EKEGYTTQALYYYTKKQTIDEFRHGVNGAYKFNTADDKLLKTIVRANPGLLLLKDGKVIKKWHHKHIPTYDEVKAFMN' A
#
# COMPACT_ATOMS: atom_id res chain seq x y z
N GLU A 1 12.61 -1.77 3.18
CA GLU A 1 13.06 -1.80 1.77
C GLU A 1 14.01 -2.97 1.60
N LYS A 2 13.49 -4.15 1.21
CA LYS A 2 14.34 -5.26 0.76
C LYS A 2 14.37 -5.18 -0.77
N GLU A 3 15.56 -5.30 -1.35
CA GLU A 3 15.77 -5.35 -2.81
C GLU A 3 15.56 -4.04 -3.61
N GLY A 4 15.55 -2.87 -2.96
CA GLY A 4 15.52 -1.57 -3.68
C GLY A 4 14.14 -1.14 -4.18
N TYR A 5 13.08 -1.88 -3.87
CA TYR A 5 11.70 -1.50 -4.19
C TYR A 5 11.15 -0.51 -3.16
N THR A 6 10.79 0.68 -3.65
CA THR A 6 10.10 1.69 -2.85
C THR A 6 8.74 1.19 -2.42
N THR A 7 8.56 0.95 -1.13
CA THR A 7 7.28 0.55 -0.54
C THR A 7 6.69 1.72 0.23
N GLN A 8 5.46 2.10 -0.10
CA GLN A 8 4.75 3.18 0.57
C GLN A 8 3.37 2.69 1.01
N ALA A 9 2.99 3.00 2.24
CA ALA A 9 1.64 2.79 2.74
C ALA A 9 0.86 4.10 2.64
N LEU A 10 -0.31 4.03 2.03
CA LEU A 10 -1.25 5.14 1.99
C LEU A 10 -2.40 4.86 2.94
N TYR A 11 -2.66 5.81 3.84
CA TYR A 11 -3.70 5.71 4.85
C TYR A 11 -4.73 6.83 4.72
N TYR A 12 -6.00 6.51 4.95
CA TYR A 12 -7.04 7.53 5.05
C TYR A 12 -6.94 8.21 6.41
N TYR A 13 -6.79 9.53 6.44
CA TYR A 13 -6.78 10.29 7.69
C TYR A 13 -8.13 10.13 8.42
N THR A 14 -8.13 9.36 9.51
CA THR A 14 -9.22 9.39 10.49
C THR A 14 -8.72 10.16 11.70
N LYS A 15 -9.43 11.23 12.09
CA LYS A 15 -9.12 12.06 13.28
C LYS A 15 -8.94 11.25 14.59
N LYS A 16 -9.33 9.97 14.61
CA LYS A 16 -9.34 9.11 15.80
C LYS A 16 -8.04 8.34 16.05
N GLN A 17 -7.13 8.27 15.09
CA GLN A 17 -5.90 7.49 15.24
C GLN A 17 -4.76 8.16 14.48
N THR A 18 -3.69 8.49 15.20
CA THR A 18 -2.52 9.15 14.61
C THR A 18 -1.74 8.14 13.79
N ILE A 19 -1.24 8.54 12.61
CA ILE A 19 -0.42 7.66 11.75
C ILE A 19 0.79 7.12 12.50
N ASP A 20 1.35 7.93 13.42
CA ASP A 20 2.42 7.52 14.31
C ASP A 20 2.03 6.35 15.22
N GLU A 21 0.84 6.35 15.80
CA GLU A 21 0.37 5.26 16.66
C GLU A 21 0.21 3.97 15.84
N PHE A 22 -0.35 4.08 14.63
CA PHE A 22 -0.45 2.94 13.72
C PHE A 22 0.93 2.43 13.30
N ARG A 23 1.83 3.34 12.89
CA ARG A 23 3.20 3.02 12.49
C ARG A 23 3.94 2.24 13.57
N HIS A 24 3.84 2.67 14.83
CA HIS A 24 4.45 1.96 15.95
C HIS A 24 3.83 0.56 16.14
N GLY A 25 2.52 0.40 15.92
CA GLY A 25 1.83 -0.88 16.04
C GLY A 25 2.20 -1.91 14.97
N VAL A 26 2.40 -1.50 13.71
CA VAL A 26 2.76 -2.42 12.60
C VAL A 26 4.27 -2.64 12.43
N ASN A 27 5.11 -1.87 13.12
CA ASN A 27 6.57 -1.92 13.03
C ASN A 27 7.08 -1.94 11.57
N GLY A 28 6.37 -1.22 10.70
CA GLY A 28 6.58 -1.25 9.26
C GLY A 28 7.76 -0.38 8.83
N ALA A 29 8.75 -0.97 8.18
CA ALA A 29 9.93 -0.27 7.64
C ALA A 29 9.65 0.44 6.30
N TYR A 30 8.46 1.04 6.16
CA TYR A 30 8.00 1.73 4.95
C TYR A 30 7.40 3.09 5.30
N LYS A 31 7.41 4.02 4.33
CA LYS A 31 6.88 5.38 4.53
C LYS A 31 5.35 5.32 4.56
N PHE A 32 4.77 5.94 5.59
CA PHE A 32 3.33 6.12 5.72
C PHE A 32 2.96 7.52 5.26
N ASN A 33 2.05 7.60 4.29
CA ASN A 33 1.53 8.85 3.73
C ASN A 33 0.01 8.90 3.89
N THR A 34 -0.56 10.09 3.94
CA THR A 34 -2.02 10.28 3.89
C THR A 34 -2.51 10.59 2.49
N ALA A 35 -3.71 10.15 2.19
CA ALA A 35 -4.45 10.58 1.00
C ALA A 35 -5.95 10.64 1.30
N ASP A 36 -6.67 11.45 0.52
CA ASP A 36 -8.12 11.56 0.60
C ASP A 36 -8.82 10.22 0.34
N ASP A 37 -9.87 9.93 1.11
CA ASP A 37 -10.66 8.68 1.00
C ASP A 37 -11.23 8.47 -0.41
N LYS A 38 -11.74 9.54 -1.03
CA LYS A 38 -12.25 9.49 -2.40
C LYS A 38 -11.15 9.09 -3.38
N LEU A 39 -9.94 9.61 -3.21
CA LEU A 39 -8.81 9.28 -4.08
C LEU A 39 -8.41 7.81 -3.91
N LEU A 40 -8.31 7.33 -2.66
CA LEU A 40 -7.97 5.94 -2.36
C LEU A 40 -9.01 4.95 -2.89
N LYS A 41 -10.30 5.25 -2.69
CA LYS A 41 -11.42 4.44 -3.22
C LYS A 41 -11.47 4.44 -4.74
N THR A 42 -11.08 5.52 -5.40
CA THR A 42 -10.99 5.55 -6.87
C THR A 42 -9.84 4.69 -7.40
N ILE A 43 -8.66 4.75 -6.76
CA ILE A 43 -7.46 4.06 -7.24
C ILE A 43 -7.56 2.55 -6.97
N VAL A 44 -7.70 2.17 -5.71
CA VAL A 44 -7.61 0.76 -5.29
C VAL A 44 -8.98 0.08 -5.34
N ARG A 45 -10.09 0.83 -5.15
CA ARG A 45 -11.49 0.31 -4.98
C ARG A 45 -11.64 -0.73 -3.86
N ALA A 46 -10.56 -1.07 -3.18
CA ALA A 46 -10.49 -1.94 -2.03
C ALA A 46 -9.86 -1.17 -0.87
N ASN A 47 -10.51 -1.20 0.29
CA ASN A 47 -9.96 -0.68 1.53
C ASN A 47 -10.06 -1.78 2.60
N PRO A 48 -8.97 -2.44 3.01
CA PRO A 48 -7.58 -2.28 2.53
C PRO A 48 -7.29 -3.00 1.19
N GLY A 49 -6.23 -2.59 0.50
CA GLY A 49 -5.75 -3.20 -0.74
C GLY A 49 -4.31 -2.85 -1.09
N LEU A 50 -3.70 -3.65 -1.97
CA LEU A 50 -2.31 -3.51 -2.43
C LEU A 50 -2.28 -3.00 -3.88
N LEU A 51 -1.38 -2.08 -4.18
CA LEU A 51 -1.17 -1.52 -5.52
C LEU A 51 0.29 -1.73 -5.95
N LEU A 52 0.49 -2.36 -7.11
CA LEU A 52 1.81 -2.49 -7.73
C LEU A 52 1.94 -1.46 -8.87
N LEU A 53 2.91 -0.56 -8.72
CA LEU A 53 3.25 0.47 -9.70
C LEU A 53 4.64 0.21 -10.28
N LYS A 54 4.78 0.38 -11.60
CA LYS A 54 6.07 0.39 -12.32
C LYS A 54 6.01 1.55 -13.32
N ASP A 55 6.99 2.45 -13.26
CA ASP A 55 7.11 3.62 -14.15
C ASP A 55 5.82 4.47 -14.25
N GLY A 56 5.16 4.71 -13.11
CA GLY A 56 3.92 5.49 -13.04
C GLY A 56 2.67 4.78 -13.56
N LYS A 57 2.77 3.52 -14.00
CA LYS A 57 1.64 2.70 -14.45
C LYS A 57 1.25 1.67 -13.40
N VAL A 58 -0.06 1.45 -13.25
CA VAL A 58 -0.61 0.37 -12.42
C VAL A 58 -0.42 -0.96 -13.14
N ILE A 59 0.47 -1.79 -12.61
CA ILE A 59 0.69 -3.15 -13.11
C ILE A 59 -0.41 -4.08 -12.61
N LYS A 60 -0.70 -4.03 -11.30
CA LYS A 60 -1.74 -4.83 -10.65
C LYS A 60 -2.26 -4.13 -9.41
N LYS A 61 -3.47 -4.51 -9.00
CA LYS A 61 -4.07 -4.15 -7.71
C LYS A 61 -4.82 -5.34 -7.13
N TRP A 62 -4.75 -5.49 -5.82
CA TRP A 62 -5.38 -6.60 -5.11
C TRP A 62 -6.20 -6.08 -3.93
N HIS A 63 -7.35 -6.72 -3.70
CA HIS A 63 -8.10 -6.56 -2.48
C HIS A 63 -7.39 -7.33 -1.34
N HIS A 64 -7.50 -6.87 -0.08
CA HIS A 64 -6.77 -7.50 1.04
C HIS A 64 -6.94 -9.02 1.17
N LYS A 65 -8.10 -9.55 0.77
CA LYS A 65 -8.40 -10.99 0.76
C LYS A 65 -7.64 -11.80 -0.29
N HIS A 66 -7.10 -11.15 -1.31
CA HIS A 66 -6.45 -11.77 -2.46
C HIS A 66 -5.05 -11.20 -2.67
N ILE A 67 -4.39 -10.77 -1.57
CA ILE A 67 -3.01 -10.32 -1.65
C ILE A 67 -2.14 -11.54 -1.96
N PRO A 68 -1.39 -11.51 -3.07
CA PRO A 68 -0.46 -12.58 -3.42
C PRO A 68 0.75 -12.58 -2.49
N THR A 69 1.47 -13.69 -2.49
CA THR A 69 2.75 -13.84 -1.80
C THR A 69 3.82 -12.92 -2.41
N TYR A 70 4.89 -12.66 -1.66
CA TYR A 70 5.98 -11.81 -2.14
C TYR A 70 6.62 -12.35 -3.43
N ASP A 71 6.82 -13.66 -3.54
CA ASP A 71 7.40 -14.29 -4.72
C ASP A 71 6.52 -14.11 -5.97
N GLU A 72 5.20 -14.20 -5.81
CA GLU A 72 4.24 -13.92 -6.89
C GLU A 72 4.29 -12.45 -7.30
N VAL A 73 4.38 -11.51 -6.36
CA VAL A 73 4.53 -10.08 -6.66
C VAL A 73 5.83 -9.84 -7.44
N LYS A 74 6.92 -10.46 -7.02
CA LYS A 74 8.24 -10.35 -7.65
C LYS A 74 8.22 -10.86 -9.09
N ALA A 75 7.47 -11.92 -9.38
CA ALA A 75 7.30 -12.43 -10.74
C ALA A 75 6.66 -11.40 -11.70
N PHE A 76 5.83 -10.47 -11.21
CA PHE A 76 5.27 -9.38 -12.02
C PHE A 76 6.23 -8.20 -12.22
N MET A 77 7.34 -8.15 -11.47
CA MET A 77 8.31 -7.06 -11.52
C MET A 77 9.45 -7.31 -12.54
N ASN A 78 9.74 -8.59 -12.82
CA ASN A 78 10.73 -9.03 -13.81
C ASN A 78 10.30 -8.76 -15.25
#